data_AF-A0A5C8IYX1-F1
#
_entry.id   AF-A0A5C8IYX1-F1
#
_cell.length_a   1.000
_cell.length_b   1.000
_cell.length_c   1.000
_cell.angle_alpha   90.00
_cell.angle_beta   90.00
_cell.angle_gamma   90.00
#
_symmetry.space_group_name_H-M   'P 1'
#
loop_
_entity.id
_entity.type
_entity.pdbx_description
1 polymer ?
#
loop_
_entity_poly.entity_id
_entity_poly.type
_entity_poly.pdbx_seq_one_letter_code
_entity_poly.pdbx_strand_id
1 'polypeptide(L)'
;MAMTHHASIETELVDPIVLRVRDYGGGPSTPRGSVADIVTVNGAPAALVYRVRLYRETGGGYVAEGWSVKGTGAYRFDDLELGQRYIPVALDHTGTHKPVAAGPLEPA
;
A
#
# COMPACT_ATOMS: atom_id res chain seq x y z
N MET A 1 30.29 3.91 -15.00
CA MET A 1 28.88 3.75 -15.40
C MET A 1 28.06 3.66 -14.12
N ALA A 2 27.17 4.63 -13.87
CA ALA A 2 26.29 4.60 -12.71
C ALA A 2 25.06 3.74 -13.07
N MET A 3 24.95 2.55 -12.47
CA MET A 3 23.72 1.76 -12.58
C MET A 3 22.63 2.48 -11.78
N THR A 4 21.59 2.95 -12.46
CA THR A 4 20.40 3.49 -11.80
C THR A 4 19.50 2.31 -11.48
N HIS A 5 19.45 1.90 -10.21
CA HIS A 5 18.49 0.89 -9.77
C HIS A 5 17.11 1.54 -9.69
N HIS A 6 16.17 1.05 -10.50
CA HIS A 6 14.77 1.46 -10.42
C HIS A 6 14.08 0.54 -9.40
N ALA A 7 13.56 1.08 -8.30
CA ALA A 7 12.56 0.34 -7.54
C ALA A 7 11.27 0.29 -8.35
N SER A 8 10.66 -0.90 -8.37
CA SER A 8 9.40 -1.20 -9.03
C SER A 8 8.53 -1.91 -8.02
N ILE A 9 7.35 -1.40 -7.70
CA ILE A 9 6.35 -2.21 -6.97
C ILE A 9 5.66 -3.07 -8.01
N GLU A 10 5.82 -4.38 -7.88
CA GLU A 10 4.95 -5.36 -8.51
C GLU A 10 3.91 -5.77 -7.46
N THR A 11 2.64 -5.43 -7.74
CA THR A 11 1.50 -5.81 -6.91
C THR A 11 1.17 -7.27 -7.19
N GLU A 12 1.35 -8.13 -6.19
CA GLU A 12 0.77 -9.47 -6.19
C GLU A 12 -0.40 -9.44 -5.22
N LEU A 13 -1.61 -9.60 -5.77
CA LEU A 13 -2.84 -9.64 -4.98
C LEU A 13 -2.83 -10.92 -4.14
N VAL A 14 -2.35 -10.85 -2.90
CA VAL A 14 -2.49 -11.95 -1.93
C VAL A 14 -3.93 -11.96 -1.46
N ASP A 15 -4.58 -13.12 -1.54
CA ASP A 15 -6.01 -13.34 -1.25
C ASP A 15 -6.55 -12.44 -0.11
N PRO A 16 -7.75 -11.86 -0.27
CA PRO A 16 -8.30 -10.97 0.75
C PRO A 16 -8.46 -11.72 2.07
N ILE A 17 -7.67 -11.33 3.08
CA ILE A 17 -7.91 -11.74 4.46
C ILE A 17 -9.20 -11.05 4.90
N VAL A 18 -10.30 -11.81 4.94
CA VAL A 18 -11.59 -11.37 5.48
C VAL A 18 -11.46 -11.18 6.99
N LEU A 19 -11.12 -9.96 7.41
CA LEU A 19 -11.17 -9.55 8.82
C LEU A 19 -12.56 -8.98 9.12
N ARG A 20 -13.26 -9.63 10.06
CA ARG A 20 -14.61 -9.24 10.47
C ARG A 20 -14.63 -7.78 10.96
N VAL A 21 -15.50 -7.00 10.33
CA VAL A 21 -15.82 -5.60 10.63
C VAL A 21 -15.95 -5.38 12.14
N ARG A 22 -15.12 -4.51 12.71
CA ARG A 22 -15.42 -3.84 13.98
C ARG A 22 -15.97 -2.47 13.66
N ASP A 23 -17.26 -2.30 13.89
CA ASP A 23 -17.94 -1.00 13.83
C ASP A 23 -17.35 -0.06 14.90
N TYR A 24 -16.48 0.86 14.48
CA TYR A 24 -16.19 2.07 15.24
C TYR A 24 -17.15 3.17 14.73
N GLY A 25 -18.15 3.48 15.56
CA GLY A 25 -19.37 4.19 15.15
C GLY A 25 -19.25 5.67 14.80
N GLY A 26 -20.36 6.21 14.28
CA GLY A 26 -20.72 7.64 14.39
C GLY A 26 -21.17 8.38 13.12
N GLY A 27 -21.25 7.74 11.96
CA GLY A 27 -21.76 8.33 10.71
C GLY A 27 -22.46 7.28 9.85
N PRO A 28 -23.07 7.64 8.69
CA PRO A 28 -23.62 6.63 7.78
C PRO A 28 -22.51 5.61 7.52
N SER A 29 -22.74 4.37 7.92
CA SER A 29 -21.74 3.31 7.92
C SER A 29 -21.47 2.93 6.47
N THR A 30 -20.65 3.71 5.78
CA THR A 30 -20.02 3.28 4.54
C THR A 30 -19.30 1.98 4.87
N PRO A 31 -19.64 0.86 4.21
CA PRO A 31 -18.92 -0.38 4.39
C PRO A 31 -17.42 -0.13 4.30
N ARG A 32 -16.63 -0.77 5.16
CA ARG A 32 -15.18 -0.61 5.20
C ARG A 32 -14.47 -1.94 5.05
N GLY A 33 -13.33 -1.89 4.36
CA GLY A 33 -12.50 -3.04 4.07
C GLY A 33 -11.02 -2.73 4.29
N SER A 34 -10.19 -3.60 3.74
CA SER A 34 -8.74 -3.50 3.87
C SER A 34 -8.03 -3.76 2.55
N VAL A 35 -6.82 -3.23 2.42
CA VAL A 35 -5.89 -3.55 1.33
C VAL A 35 -4.57 -4.01 1.91
N ALA A 36 -3.96 -4.99 1.29
CA ALA A 36 -2.63 -5.47 1.61
C ALA A 36 -1.91 -5.84 0.32
N ASP A 37 -0.61 -5.61 0.29
CA ASP A 37 0.24 -5.87 -0.89
C ASP A 37 1.72 -5.86 -0.43
N ILE A 38 2.63 -6.07 -1.36
CA ILE A 38 4.07 -6.21 -1.12
C ILE A 38 4.83 -5.16 -1.93
N VAL A 39 5.77 -4.49 -1.27
CA VAL A 39 6.81 -3.72 -1.98
C VAL A 39 7.84 -4.69 -2.52
N THR A 40 8.03 -4.70 -3.84
CA THR A 40 9.11 -5.45 -4.49
C THR A 40 10.21 -4.49 -5.00
N VAL A 41 11.37 -5.07 -5.29
CA VAL A 41 12.49 -4.42 -5.97
C VAL A 41 13.05 -5.45 -6.96
N ASN A 42 12.99 -5.15 -8.26
CA ASN A 42 13.38 -6.08 -9.32
C ASN A 42 12.65 -7.43 -9.25
N GLY A 43 11.34 -7.41 -8.97
CA GLY A 43 10.49 -8.61 -8.89
C GLY A 43 10.70 -9.49 -7.65
N ALA A 44 11.54 -9.06 -6.69
CA ALA A 44 11.72 -9.75 -5.42
C ALA A 44 11.17 -8.90 -4.26
N PRO A 45 10.66 -9.50 -3.18
CA PRO A 45 10.27 -8.75 -1.98
C PRO A 45 11.37 -7.83 -1.48
N ALA A 46 10.98 -6.61 -1.08
CA ALA A 46 11.92 -5.62 -0.61
C ALA A 46 12.69 -6.09 0.64
N ALA A 47 14.01 -6.11 0.55
CA ALA A 47 14.89 -6.39 1.69
C ALA A 47 14.94 -5.24 2.72
N LEU A 48 14.64 -4.01 2.26
CA LEU A 48 14.55 -2.81 3.08
C LEU A 48 13.11 -2.56 3.53
N VAL A 49 12.96 -1.69 4.54
CA VAL A 49 11.67 -1.18 4.97
C VAL A 49 11.35 0.08 4.17
N TYR A 50 10.11 0.21 3.73
CA TYR A 50 9.61 1.36 2.99
C TYR A 50 8.45 2.01 3.75
N ARG A 51 8.41 3.34 3.73
CA ARG A 51 7.22 4.07 4.18
C ARG A 51 6.22 4.05 3.04
N VAL A 52 5.06 3.45 3.24
CA VAL A 52 3.99 3.40 2.24
C VAL A 52 2.97 4.48 2.60
N ARG A 53 2.69 5.38 1.65
CA ARG A 53 1.60 6.35 1.76
C ARG A 53 0.46 5.94 0.85
N LEU A 54 -0.75 5.99 1.37
CA LEU A 54 -1.96 5.66 0.64
C LEU A 54 -2.71 6.94 0.28
N TYR A 55 -3.06 7.07 -1.00
CA TYR A 55 -3.81 8.20 -1.53
C TYR A 55 -5.11 7.70 -2.15
N ARG A 56 -6.20 8.47 -2.06
CA ARG A 56 -7.41 8.21 -2.84
C ARG A 56 -7.12 8.50 -4.31
N GLU A 57 -7.44 7.58 -5.21
CA GLU A 57 -7.25 7.77 -6.66
C GLU A 57 -7.99 9.03 -7.13
N THR A 58 -9.26 9.16 -6.73
CA THR A 58 -10.05 10.35 -6.97
C THR A 58 -9.52 11.53 -6.17
N GLY A 59 -8.99 12.54 -6.87
CA GLY A 59 -8.53 13.79 -6.28
C GLY A 59 -7.16 13.74 -5.60
N GLY A 60 -6.52 12.57 -5.48
CA GLY A 60 -5.16 12.43 -4.94
C GLY A 60 -5.05 12.74 -3.44
N GLY A 61 -6.15 12.71 -2.69
CA GLY A 61 -6.16 13.03 -1.27
C GLY A 61 -5.34 12.02 -0.46
N TYR A 62 -4.48 12.49 0.44
CA TYR A 62 -3.78 11.63 1.38
C TYR A 62 -4.76 10.98 2.36
N VAL A 63 -4.64 9.66 2.56
CA VAL A 63 -5.54 8.87 3.40
C VAL A 63 -4.83 8.35 4.64
N ALA A 64 -3.71 7.65 4.44
CA ALA A 64 -3.00 6.97 5.52
C ALA A 64 -1.52 6.76 5.17
N GLU A 65 -0.75 6.37 6.17
CA GLU A 65 0.62 5.90 6.00
C GLU A 65 0.93 4.73 6.93
N GLY A 66 1.89 3.91 6.50
CA GLY A 66 2.39 2.77 7.24
C GLY A 66 3.80 2.41 6.80
N TRP A 67 4.36 1.39 7.42
CA TRP A 67 5.67 0.86 7.06
C TRP A 67 5.53 -0.56 6.56
N SER A 68 6.28 -0.91 5.51
CA SER A 68 6.39 -2.29 5.09
C SER A 68 7.25 -3.12 6.07
N VAL A 69 7.06 -4.43 6.03
CA VAL A 69 7.85 -5.37 6.84
C VAL A 69 9.18 -5.68 6.14
N LYS A 70 10.27 -5.59 6.89
CA LYS A 70 11.63 -5.88 6.39
C LYS A 70 11.72 -7.32 5.87
N GLY A 71 12.24 -7.49 4.65
CA GLY A 71 12.52 -8.81 4.07
C GLY A 71 11.32 -9.49 3.41
N THR A 72 10.09 -9.08 3.73
CA THR A 72 8.88 -9.55 3.03
C THR A 72 8.23 -8.46 2.19
N GLY A 73 8.55 -7.18 2.43
CA GLY A 73 7.96 -6.04 1.73
C GLY A 73 6.47 -5.81 2.01
N ALA A 74 5.83 -6.67 2.81
CA ALA A 74 4.39 -6.64 3.04
C ALA A 74 3.95 -5.38 3.78
N TYR A 75 2.81 -4.82 3.38
CA TYR A 75 2.13 -3.72 4.07
C TYR A 75 0.61 -3.94 4.04
N ARG A 76 -0.11 -3.27 4.95
CA ARG A 76 -1.56 -3.34 5.06
C ARG A 76 -2.15 -2.03 5.54
N PHE A 77 -3.32 -1.68 4.99
CA PHE A 77 -4.18 -0.61 5.48
C PHE A 77 -5.58 -1.15 5.74
N ASP A 78 -6.12 -0.78 6.89
CA ASP A 78 -7.46 -1.15 7.35
C ASP A 78 -8.37 0.09 7.34
N ASP A 79 -9.67 -0.12 7.55
CA ASP A 79 -10.67 0.93 7.73
C ASP A 79 -10.89 1.84 6.50
N LEU A 80 -10.75 1.27 5.29
CA LEU A 80 -10.91 2.00 4.03
C LEU A 80 -12.34 1.88 3.50
N GLU A 81 -12.91 2.98 2.98
CA GLU A 81 -14.23 2.96 2.33
C GLU A 81 -14.26 1.97 1.15
N LEU A 82 -15.23 1.04 1.17
CA LEU A 82 -15.49 0.15 0.03
C LEU A 82 -15.97 0.95 -1.19
N GLY A 83 -15.65 0.46 -2.40
CA GLY A 83 -16.00 1.11 -3.66
C GLY A 83 -15.15 2.33 -4.02
N GLN A 84 -14.15 2.67 -3.19
CA GLN A 84 -13.09 3.63 -3.51
C GLN A 84 -11.84 2.90 -4.00
N ARG A 85 -11.03 3.61 -4.78
CA ARG A 85 -9.72 3.17 -5.26
C ARG A 85 -8.61 3.95 -4.61
N TYR A 86 -7.50 3.28 -4.31
CA TYR A 86 -6.39 3.87 -3.58
C TYR A 86 -5.05 3.59 -4.25
N ILE A 87 -4.19 4.60 -4.33
CA ILE A 87 -2.85 4.54 -4.90
C ILE A 87 -1.83 4.48 -3.75
N PRO A 88 -1.14 3.34 -3.53
CA PRO A 88 -0.02 3.27 -2.61
C PRO A 88 1.25 3.84 -3.27
N VAL A 89 2.06 4.53 -2.47
CA VAL A 89 3.36 5.07 -2.86
C VAL A 89 4.40 4.62 -1.84
N ALA A 90 5.34 3.77 -2.25
CA ALA A 90 6.46 3.36 -1.40
C ALA A 90 7.59 4.40 -1.47
N LEU A 91 8.08 4.79 -0.30
CA LEU A 91 9.15 5.75 -0.10
C LEU A 91 10.31 5.06 0.62
N ASP A 92 11.46 4.99 -0.07
CA ASP A 92 12.70 4.51 0.55
C ASP A 92 13.27 5.61 1.43
N HIS A 93 13.25 5.39 2.74
CA HIS A 93 13.77 6.36 3.72
C HIS A 93 15.31 6.41 3.76
N THR A 94 15.99 5.46 3.12
CA THR A 94 17.46 5.42 3.01
C THR A 94 17.98 6.17 1.79
N GLY A 95 17.11 6.48 0.83
CA GLY A 95 17.47 7.12 -0.43
C GLY A 95 18.16 6.18 -1.44
N THR A 96 18.15 4.85 -1.19
CA THR A 96 18.73 3.86 -2.11
C THR A 96 17.89 3.74 -3.39
N HIS A 97 16.57 3.87 -3.25
CA HIS A 97 15.63 3.77 -4.36
C HIS A 97 14.73 5.00 -4.46
N LYS A 98 14.30 5.30 -5.70
CA LYS A 98 13.31 6.35 -5.94
C LYS A 98 11.92 5.91 -5.46
N PRO A 99 11.07 6.85 -5.03
CA PRO A 99 9.66 6.60 -4.80
C PRO A 99 8.98 5.93 -5.99
N VAL A 100 8.06 5.02 -5.71
CA VAL A 100 7.28 4.33 -6.74
C VAL A 100 5.83 4.19 -6.28
N ALA A 101 4.91 4.41 -7.20
CA ALA A 101 3.48 4.18 -7.00
C ALA A 101 3.08 2.85 -7.63
N ALA A 102 2.11 2.16 -7.03
CA ALA A 102 1.45 1.01 -7.66
C ALA A 102 0.00 1.35 -8.04
N GLY A 103 -0.60 0.51 -8.87
CA GLY A 103 -1.96 0.70 -9.40
C GLY A 103 -3.02 0.86 -8.28
N PRO A 104 -4.25 1.21 -8.66
CA PRO A 104 -5.32 1.37 -7.68
C PRO A 104 -5.66 0.04 -7.00
N LEU A 105 -5.59 0.04 -5.68
CA LEU A 105 -6.08 -1.01 -4.81
C LEU A 105 -7.54 -0.74 -4.47
N GLU A 106 -8.36 -1.79 -4.52
CA GLU A 106 -9.75 -1.76 -4.08
C GLU A 106 -9.86 -2.55 -2.77
N PRO A 107 -10.41 -1.98 -1.68
CA PRO A 107 -10.56 -2.71 -0.44
C PRO A 107 -11.59 -3.84 -0.57
N ALA A 108 -11.30 -4.98 0.06
CA ALA A 108 -12.17 -6.13 0.18
C ALA A 108 -12.57 -6.41 1.64
#